data_AF-A0A928ZK73-F1
#
_entry.id   AF-A0A928ZK73-F1
#
_cell.length_a   1.000
_cell.length_b   1.000
_cell.length_c   1.000
_cell.angle_alpha   90.00
_cell.angle_beta   90.00
_cell.angle_gamma   90.00
#
_symmetry.space_group_name_H-M   'P 1'
#
loop_
_entity.id
_entity.type
_entity.pdbx_description
1 polymer ?
#
loop_
_entity_poly.entity_id
_entity_poly.type
_entity_poly.pdbx_seq_one_letter_code
_entity_poly.pdbx_strand_id
1 'polypeptide(L)'
;MSALWSTTTSFRANQKAIAHRPKFAIAFIFITETTIMPQATTTVTPAKEVQELTVVEISFYDHEIRAGQKLIASISYDHADFVTQPWLVMVNGEEIHRADTWAKCHNFITWHYTQGTLPVQQPFAPSTTGNEIKADIANECEKFGFELLDNGIYHHDVKLGEVGCTDGQWWFIPASSVHQQKVPCNSAFDAVLSLSIDEAASCEELLDKPFDQLTAEEWRILLEYEPVPESRELVVA
;
A
#
# COMPACT_ATOMS: atom_id res chain seq x y z
N MET A 1 -70.60 15.53 -48.25
CA MET A 1 -70.39 16.82 -47.56
C MET A 1 -69.00 17.35 -47.93
N SER A 2 -68.85 18.67 -47.90
CA SER A 2 -67.62 19.49 -47.86
C SER A 2 -66.25 18.95 -48.35
N ALA A 3 -65.70 19.65 -49.35
CA ALA A 3 -64.40 20.38 -49.35
C ALA A 3 -63.16 19.76 -48.65
N LEU A 4 -61.99 19.58 -49.29
CA LEU A 4 -61.05 20.58 -49.89
C LEU A 4 -60.40 21.48 -48.81
N TRP A 5 -59.10 21.84 -48.81
CA TRP A 5 -57.98 21.83 -49.79
C TRP A 5 -56.65 21.35 -49.13
N SER A 6 -55.52 21.04 -49.79
CA SER A 6 -54.60 21.84 -50.66
C SER A 6 -54.08 23.14 -50.00
N THR A 7 -52.91 23.72 -50.31
CA THR A 7 -52.00 23.65 -51.48
C THR A 7 -50.53 23.58 -50.95
N THR A 8 -49.35 23.76 -51.59
CA THR A 8 -48.81 24.41 -52.83
C THR A 8 -47.50 23.66 -53.20
N THR A 9 -46.98 23.46 -54.43
CA THR A 9 -46.59 24.35 -55.57
C THR A 9 -45.48 25.37 -55.20
N SER A 10 -44.54 25.80 -56.06
CA SER A 10 -44.39 25.66 -57.53
C SER A 10 -42.93 25.69 -58.04
N PHE A 11 -42.72 25.16 -59.26
CA PHE A 11 -41.54 25.36 -60.12
C PHE A 11 -41.58 26.69 -60.90
N ARG A 12 -40.39 27.26 -61.21
CA ARG A 12 -39.96 28.00 -62.44
C ARG A 12 -38.52 28.52 -62.21
N ALA A 13 -37.49 28.46 -63.07
CA ALA A 13 -37.32 28.40 -64.54
C ALA A 13 -37.47 29.75 -65.31
N ASN A 14 -36.36 30.40 -65.72
CA ASN A 14 -35.76 30.29 -67.09
C ASN A 14 -34.87 31.50 -67.56
N GLN A 15 -33.76 31.19 -68.26
CA GLN A 15 -33.00 31.92 -69.34
C GLN A 15 -32.59 33.44 -69.36
N LYS A 16 -31.26 33.64 -69.49
CA LYS A 16 -30.45 34.44 -70.48
C LYS A 16 -30.64 35.97 -70.77
N ALA A 17 -29.56 36.74 -70.53
CA ALA A 17 -28.88 37.72 -71.44
C ALA A 17 -27.51 38.12 -70.80
N ILE A 18 -26.32 38.20 -71.43
CA ILE A 18 -25.80 39.09 -72.52
C ILE A 18 -25.77 40.57 -72.09
N ALA A 19 -24.67 41.35 -72.10
CA ALA A 19 -23.21 41.09 -72.15
C ALA A 19 -22.43 42.41 -71.85
N HIS A 20 -21.13 42.37 -71.48
CA HIS A 20 -20.04 43.29 -71.90
C HIS A 20 -18.74 43.07 -71.06
N ARG A 21 -17.56 43.38 -71.64
CA ARG A 21 -16.28 43.57 -70.92
C ARG A 21 -15.94 45.06 -70.81
N PRO A 22 -15.14 45.46 -69.80
CA PRO A 22 -13.83 46.03 -70.10
C PRO A 22 -12.67 45.22 -69.50
N LYS A 23 -11.43 45.60 -69.80
CA LYS A 23 -10.20 45.06 -69.19
C LYS A 23 -9.70 46.01 -68.10
N PHE A 24 -9.27 45.49 -66.95
CA PHE A 24 -8.20 46.10 -66.14
C PHE A 24 -7.42 45.00 -65.41
N ALA A 25 -6.17 45.29 -65.05
CA ALA A 25 -5.28 44.32 -64.41
C ALA A 25 -5.55 44.22 -62.90
N ILE A 26 -5.27 43.05 -62.33
CA ILE A 26 -5.22 42.83 -60.88
C ILE A 26 -3.76 42.51 -60.52
N ALA A 27 -3.25 43.14 -59.47
CA ALA A 27 -1.84 43.13 -59.12
C ALA A 27 -1.39 41.81 -58.45
N PHE A 28 -0.08 41.57 -58.46
CA PHE A 28 0.55 40.59 -57.59
C PHE A 28 0.36 41.02 -56.13
N ILE A 29 -0.45 40.27 -55.38
CA ILE A 29 -0.56 40.43 -53.93
C ILE A 29 0.58 39.64 -53.30
N PHE A 30 1.55 40.35 -52.72
CA PHE A 30 2.56 39.74 -51.87
C PHE A 30 1.89 39.25 -50.59
N ILE A 31 1.89 37.93 -50.36
CA ILE A 31 1.50 37.36 -49.07
C ILE A 31 2.70 37.57 -48.12
N THR A 32 2.47 38.33 -47.06
CA THR A 32 3.46 38.67 -46.05
C THR A 32 3.86 37.46 -45.21
N GLU A 33 5.03 37.55 -44.55
CA GLU A 33 5.62 36.47 -43.76
C GLU A 33 4.62 35.84 -42.77
N THR A 34 4.45 34.52 -42.87
CA THR A 34 3.75 33.76 -41.83
C THR A 34 4.74 33.49 -40.71
N THR A 35 4.52 34.08 -39.53
CA THR A 35 5.35 33.86 -38.34
C THR A 35 5.42 32.37 -38.02
N ILE A 36 6.60 31.78 -38.23
CA ILE A 36 6.87 30.39 -37.84
C ILE A 36 6.89 30.37 -36.31
N MET A 37 5.89 29.71 -35.70
CA MET A 37 5.94 29.41 -34.27
C MET A 37 7.14 28.50 -34.01
N PRO A 38 7.99 28.78 -32.99
CA PRO A 38 9.06 27.86 -32.64
C PRO A 38 8.44 26.52 -32.24
N GLN A 39 8.80 25.44 -32.93
CA GLN A 39 8.41 24.11 -32.50
C GLN A 39 8.97 23.89 -31.10
N ALA A 40 8.12 23.58 -30.13
CA ALA A 40 8.56 23.13 -28.84
C ALA A 40 9.36 21.85 -29.04
N THR A 41 10.66 21.88 -28.72
CA THR A 41 11.53 20.71 -28.76
C THR A 41 10.94 19.68 -27.80
N THR A 42 10.27 18.67 -28.36
CA THR A 42 9.84 17.52 -27.59
C THR A 42 11.11 16.73 -27.25
N THR A 43 11.68 17.03 -26.09
CA THR A 43 12.73 16.21 -25.49
C THR A 43 12.17 14.81 -25.39
N VAL A 44 12.65 13.90 -26.24
CA VAL A 44 12.24 12.50 -26.21
C VAL A 44 12.84 11.90 -24.94
N THR A 45 12.09 11.96 -23.85
CA THR A 45 12.39 11.24 -22.61
C THR A 45 12.66 9.77 -22.99
N PRO A 46 13.79 9.19 -22.56
CA PRO A 46 14.10 7.81 -22.93
C PRO A 46 12.95 6.90 -22.52
N ALA A 47 12.49 6.06 -23.45
CA ALA A 47 11.37 5.16 -23.21
C ALA A 47 11.73 4.23 -22.04
N LYS A 48 11.10 4.46 -20.89
CA LYS A 48 11.23 3.61 -19.70
C LYS A 48 10.82 2.20 -20.10
N GLU A 49 11.67 1.23 -19.81
CA GLU A 49 11.40 -0.19 -20.09
C GLU A 49 10.14 -0.62 -19.32
N VAL A 50 9.04 -0.79 -20.05
CA VAL A 50 7.73 -1.17 -19.51
C VAL A 50 7.77 -2.66 -19.24
N GLN A 51 8.03 -3.04 -17.99
CA GLN A 51 8.00 -4.43 -17.56
C GLN A 51 6.56 -4.95 -17.64
N GLU A 52 6.40 -6.21 -18.02
CA GLU A 52 5.08 -6.85 -18.07
C GLU A 52 4.47 -6.91 -16.66
N LEU A 53 3.16 -6.62 -16.59
CA LEU A 53 2.44 -6.60 -15.32
C LEU A 53 1.92 -7.99 -14.98
N THR A 54 2.33 -8.48 -13.82
CA THR A 54 1.86 -9.74 -13.24
C THR A 54 0.81 -9.42 -12.18
N VAL A 55 -0.32 -10.14 -12.23
CA VAL A 55 -1.31 -10.16 -11.14
C VAL A 55 -0.94 -11.28 -10.18
N VAL A 56 -0.90 -10.99 -8.89
CA VAL A 56 -0.87 -12.00 -7.82
C VAL A 56 -2.20 -11.93 -7.10
N GLU A 57 -3.00 -12.99 -7.20
CA GLU A 57 -4.23 -13.16 -6.42
C GLU A 57 -3.84 -13.59 -4.99
N ILE A 58 -4.13 -12.75 -3.99
CA ILE A 58 -4.03 -13.11 -2.56
C ILE A 58 -5.36 -13.72 -2.12
N SER A 59 -6.46 -13.11 -2.55
CA SER A 59 -7.83 -13.58 -2.35
C SER A 59 -8.67 -13.20 -3.56
N PHE A 60 -9.89 -13.75 -3.68
CA PHE A 60 -10.87 -13.31 -4.70
C PHE A 60 -11.17 -11.79 -4.62
N TYR A 61 -10.93 -11.15 -3.49
CA TYR A 61 -11.13 -9.72 -3.25
C TYR A 61 -9.84 -8.91 -3.30
N ASP A 62 -8.67 -9.52 -3.08
CA ASP A 62 -7.40 -8.84 -2.83
C ASP A 62 -6.30 -9.32 -3.79
N HIS A 63 -5.76 -8.39 -4.58
CA HIS A 63 -4.80 -8.68 -5.63
C HIS A 63 -3.64 -7.68 -5.58
N GLU A 64 -2.42 -8.14 -5.83
CA GLU A 64 -1.29 -7.27 -6.11
C GLU A 64 -1.05 -7.19 -7.61
N ILE A 65 -0.69 -5.99 -8.09
CA ILE A 65 -0.12 -5.80 -9.42
C ILE A 65 1.37 -5.55 -9.25
N ARG A 66 2.19 -6.39 -9.90
CA ARG A 66 3.65 -6.36 -9.82
C ARG A 66 4.28 -6.13 -11.20
N ALA A 67 5.33 -5.32 -11.24
CA ALA A 67 6.22 -5.16 -12.39
C ALA A 67 7.49 -5.96 -12.09
N GLY A 68 7.64 -7.12 -12.75
CA GLY A 68 8.58 -8.14 -12.31
C GLY A 68 8.31 -8.53 -10.85
N GLN A 69 9.34 -8.48 -9.99
CA GLN A 69 9.18 -8.73 -8.55
C GLN A 69 8.63 -7.52 -7.77
N LYS A 70 8.68 -6.30 -8.30
CA LYS A 70 8.30 -5.08 -7.57
C LYS A 70 6.79 -4.87 -7.57
N LEU A 71 6.19 -4.76 -6.39
CA LEU A 71 4.83 -4.23 -6.22
C LEU A 71 4.69 -2.84 -6.84
N ILE A 72 3.62 -2.60 -7.60
CA ILE A 72 3.26 -1.27 -8.15
C ILE A 72 1.95 -0.73 -7.58
N ALA A 73 0.97 -1.59 -7.31
CA ALA A 73 -0.32 -1.24 -6.71
C ALA A 73 -0.99 -2.52 -6.17
N SER A 74 -2.00 -2.37 -5.32
CA SER A 74 -2.96 -3.45 -5.03
C SER A 74 -4.39 -3.05 -5.40
N ILE A 75 -5.23 -4.05 -5.58
CA ILE A 75 -6.68 -3.92 -5.77
C ILE A 75 -7.34 -4.67 -4.61
N SER A 76 -8.23 -4.02 -3.87
CA SER A 76 -8.98 -4.60 -2.74
C SER A 76 -10.48 -4.34 -2.88
N TYR A 77 -11.29 -4.97 -2.01
CA TYR A 77 -12.75 -4.82 -1.99
C TYR A 77 -13.25 -4.10 -0.73
N ASP A 78 -13.99 -3.02 -0.92
CA ASP A 78 -14.71 -2.27 0.10
C ASP A 78 -16.00 -3.02 0.48
N HIS A 79 -15.97 -3.69 1.63
CA HIS A 79 -17.07 -4.51 2.15
C HIS A 79 -18.18 -3.71 2.86
N ALA A 80 -18.16 -2.37 2.84
CA ALA A 80 -19.19 -1.57 3.48
C ALA A 80 -20.55 -1.63 2.72
N ASP A 81 -21.65 -1.53 3.47
CA ASP A 81 -23.00 -1.57 2.91
C ASP A 81 -23.26 -0.42 1.93
N PHE A 82 -24.04 -0.71 0.87
CA PHE A 82 -24.48 0.23 -0.16
C PHE A 82 -23.38 0.88 -1.02
N VAL A 83 -22.13 0.41 -0.94
CA VAL A 83 -21.04 0.87 -1.82
C VAL A 83 -21.29 0.47 -3.27
N THR A 84 -21.46 1.47 -4.15
CA THR A 84 -21.74 1.29 -5.59
C THR A 84 -20.49 1.04 -6.43
N GLN A 85 -19.31 1.32 -5.87
CA GLN A 85 -18.00 1.12 -6.48
C GLN A 85 -17.06 0.52 -5.42
N PRO A 86 -17.09 -0.80 -5.20
CA PRO A 86 -16.37 -1.42 -4.09
C PRO A 86 -14.92 -1.78 -4.41
N TRP A 87 -14.52 -1.81 -5.68
CA TRP A 87 -13.14 -2.17 -6.03
C TRP A 87 -12.25 -0.95 -5.93
N LEU A 88 -11.22 -1.02 -5.09
CA LEU A 88 -10.28 0.08 -4.83
C LEU A 88 -8.96 -0.16 -5.58
N VAL A 89 -8.20 0.90 -5.83
CA VAL A 89 -6.78 0.82 -6.20
C VAL A 89 -5.98 1.52 -5.11
N MET A 90 -5.10 0.77 -4.47
CA MET A 90 -4.26 1.25 -3.37
C MET A 90 -2.80 1.37 -3.83
N VAL A 91 -2.15 2.50 -3.52
CA VAL A 91 -0.70 2.70 -3.69
C VAL A 91 -0.16 3.41 -2.45
N ASN A 92 0.93 2.89 -1.86
CA ASN A 92 1.46 3.36 -0.57
C ASN A 92 0.43 3.39 0.58
N GLY A 93 -0.63 2.58 0.52
CA GLY A 93 -1.73 2.58 1.50
C GLY A 93 -2.84 3.60 1.24
N GLU A 94 -2.73 4.45 0.21
CA GLU A 94 -3.74 5.46 -0.14
C GLU A 94 -4.68 4.98 -1.27
N GLU A 95 -5.99 5.26 -1.17
CA GLU A 95 -6.96 5.02 -2.26
C GLU A 95 -6.73 6.06 -3.38
N ILE A 96 -6.26 5.60 -4.54
CA ILE A 96 -5.98 6.48 -5.70
C ILE A 96 -7.03 6.35 -6.82
N HIS A 97 -7.83 5.28 -6.82
CA HIS A 97 -8.92 5.06 -7.75
C HIS A 97 -9.94 4.06 -7.19
N ARG A 98 -11.17 4.08 -7.72
CA ARG A 98 -12.31 3.30 -7.26
C ARG A 98 -13.24 2.97 -8.44
N ALA A 99 -13.76 1.75 -8.50
CA ALA A 99 -14.63 1.28 -9.58
C ALA A 99 -15.66 0.22 -9.14
N ASP A 100 -16.65 -0.03 -10.01
CA ASP A 100 -17.69 -1.07 -9.83
C ASP A 100 -17.18 -2.50 -10.08
N THR A 101 -15.99 -2.66 -10.67
CA THR A 101 -15.45 -3.95 -11.13
C THR A 101 -13.93 -3.99 -11.06
N TRP A 102 -13.36 -5.09 -10.57
CA TRP A 102 -11.92 -5.38 -10.53
C TRP A 102 -11.21 -5.06 -11.85
N ALA A 103 -11.82 -5.45 -12.98
CA ALA A 103 -11.24 -5.26 -14.30
C ALA A 103 -11.04 -3.78 -14.68
N LYS A 104 -11.85 -2.85 -14.15
CA LYS A 104 -11.64 -1.41 -14.35
C LYS A 104 -10.46 -0.91 -13.53
N CYS A 105 -10.31 -1.36 -12.28
CA CYS A 105 -9.13 -1.09 -11.46
C CYS A 105 -7.84 -1.62 -12.11
N HIS A 106 -7.86 -2.86 -12.62
CA HIS A 106 -6.73 -3.43 -13.36
C HIS A 106 -6.38 -2.62 -14.62
N ASN A 107 -7.38 -2.22 -15.41
CA ASN A 107 -7.17 -1.38 -16.61
C ASN A 107 -6.64 0.02 -16.27
N PHE A 108 -7.12 0.62 -15.17
CA PHE A 108 -6.59 1.89 -14.64
C PHE A 108 -5.11 1.77 -14.31
N ILE A 109 -4.72 0.77 -13.51
CA ILE A 109 -3.32 0.53 -13.12
C ILE A 109 -2.46 0.29 -14.37
N THR A 110 -2.93 -0.54 -15.31
CA THR A 110 -2.21 -0.85 -16.56
C THR A 110 -1.95 0.41 -17.38
N TRP A 111 -2.96 1.28 -17.55
CA TRP A 111 -2.81 2.53 -18.29
C TRP A 111 -1.85 3.50 -17.58
N HIS A 112 -2.06 3.75 -16.28
CA HIS A 112 -1.23 4.66 -15.50
C HIS A 112 0.23 4.17 -15.37
N TYR A 113 0.47 2.86 -15.29
CA TYR A 113 1.82 2.30 -15.32
C TYR A 113 2.50 2.53 -16.68
N THR A 114 1.79 2.24 -17.78
CA THR A 114 2.30 2.43 -19.15
C THR A 114 2.60 3.90 -19.46
N GLN A 115 1.79 4.84 -18.94
CA GLN A 115 2.06 6.28 -19.05
C GLN A 115 3.12 6.79 -18.05
N GLY A 116 3.56 5.96 -17.10
CA GLY A 116 4.48 6.38 -16.02
C GLY A 116 3.85 7.36 -15.02
N THR A 117 2.52 7.49 -15.01
CA THR A 117 1.75 8.42 -14.16
C THR A 117 1.14 7.75 -12.92
N LEU A 118 1.28 6.44 -12.76
CA LEU A 118 0.98 5.75 -11.50
C LEU A 118 1.92 6.29 -10.40
N PRO A 119 1.44 6.61 -9.19
CA PRO A 119 2.29 7.09 -8.11
C PRO A 119 3.44 6.11 -7.82
N VAL A 120 4.63 6.64 -7.54
CA VAL A 120 5.79 5.80 -7.26
C VAL A 120 5.56 5.08 -5.93
N GLN A 121 5.55 3.74 -5.98
CA GLN A 121 5.66 2.91 -4.78
C GLN A 121 6.95 3.26 -4.04
N GLN A 122 6.77 3.91 -2.90
CA GLN A 122 7.79 4.22 -1.93
C GLN A 122 8.27 2.89 -1.32
N PRO A 123 9.54 2.78 -0.85
CA PRO A 123 9.82 1.77 0.16
C PRO A 123 8.88 2.05 1.35
N PHE A 124 8.24 1.02 1.89
CA PHE A 124 7.26 1.16 2.97
C PHE A 124 7.93 1.82 4.19
N ALA A 125 7.74 3.15 4.32
CA ALA A 125 7.88 3.81 5.60
C ALA A 125 6.85 3.14 6.52
N PRO A 126 7.21 2.73 7.75
CA PRO A 126 6.38 1.85 8.57
C PRO A 126 5.09 2.53 9.07
N SER A 127 4.12 2.69 8.17
CA SER A 127 2.78 3.19 8.47
C SER A 127 2.13 2.19 9.40
N THR A 128 1.97 2.60 10.66
CA THR A 128 1.51 1.74 11.74
C THR A 128 -0.01 1.52 11.64
N THR A 129 -0.45 0.87 10.56
CA THR A 129 -1.81 0.32 10.44
C THR A 129 -1.95 -0.73 11.53
N GLY A 130 -2.77 -0.45 12.55
CA GLY A 130 -2.86 -1.32 13.73
C GLY A 130 -3.21 -2.78 13.43
N ASN A 131 -3.84 -3.05 12.29
CA ASN A 131 -4.16 -4.40 11.81
C ASN A 131 -2.93 -5.19 11.37
N GLU A 132 -1.96 -4.55 10.71
CA GLU A 132 -0.71 -5.20 10.26
C GLU A 132 0.16 -5.55 11.48
N ILE A 133 0.31 -4.59 12.41
CA ILE A 133 1.01 -4.81 13.68
C ILE A 133 0.34 -5.92 14.52
N LYS A 134 -1.01 -5.94 14.58
CA LYS A 134 -1.74 -7.04 15.24
C LYS A 134 -1.56 -8.38 14.52
N ALA A 135 -1.51 -8.41 13.19
CA ALA A 135 -1.28 -9.63 12.43
C ALA A 135 0.14 -10.17 12.63
N ASP A 136 1.17 -9.32 12.62
CA ASP A 136 2.55 -9.70 12.95
C ASP A 136 2.64 -10.28 14.36
N ILE A 137 2.08 -9.59 15.37
CA ILE A 137 2.06 -10.10 16.75
C ILE A 137 1.30 -11.42 16.84
N ALA A 138 0.16 -11.58 16.16
CA ALA A 138 -0.61 -12.83 16.15
C ALA A 138 0.17 -13.99 15.50
N ASN A 139 0.84 -13.75 14.36
CA ASN A 139 1.67 -14.73 13.67
C ASN A 139 2.85 -15.20 14.53
N GLU A 140 3.41 -14.32 15.36
CA GLU A 140 4.46 -14.70 16.32
C GLU A 140 3.87 -15.45 17.52
N CYS A 141 2.74 -14.98 18.10
CA CYS A 141 2.04 -15.66 19.18
C CYS A 141 1.64 -17.11 18.84
N GLU A 142 1.16 -17.37 17.63
CA GLU A 142 0.75 -18.72 17.19
C GLU A 142 1.90 -19.73 17.31
N LYS A 143 3.15 -19.32 17.05
CA LYS A 143 4.34 -20.20 17.13
C LYS A 143 4.64 -20.68 18.55
N PHE A 144 4.26 -19.90 19.56
CA PHE A 144 4.42 -20.20 20.97
C PHE A 144 3.15 -20.75 21.63
N GLY A 145 2.03 -20.81 20.89
CA GLY A 145 0.72 -21.19 21.44
C GLY A 145 0.10 -20.12 22.35
N PHE A 146 0.41 -18.84 22.12
CA PHE A 146 -0.09 -17.72 22.91
C PHE A 146 -1.38 -17.12 22.33
N GLU A 147 -2.26 -16.65 23.20
CA GLU A 147 -3.51 -15.98 22.83
C GLU A 147 -3.33 -14.46 22.84
N LEU A 148 -3.57 -13.81 21.69
CA LEU A 148 -3.57 -12.35 21.56
C LEU A 148 -4.97 -11.79 21.78
N LEU A 149 -5.15 -11.00 22.83
CA LEU A 149 -6.39 -10.28 23.15
C LEU A 149 -6.19 -8.76 23.07
N ASP A 150 -7.29 -8.00 23.00
CA ASP A 150 -7.26 -6.52 22.93
C ASP A 150 -6.58 -5.84 24.14
N ASN A 151 -6.33 -6.57 25.22
CA ASN A 151 -5.67 -6.09 26.43
C ASN A 151 -4.34 -6.80 26.76
N GLY A 152 -3.75 -7.57 25.83
CA GLY A 152 -2.45 -8.20 26.01
C GLY A 152 -2.31 -9.60 25.41
N ILE A 153 -1.15 -10.21 25.67
CA ILE A 153 -0.81 -11.58 25.27
C ILE A 153 -0.92 -12.51 26.48
N TYR A 154 -1.48 -13.69 26.28
CA TYR A 154 -1.80 -14.68 27.30
C TYR A 154 -1.28 -16.07 26.96
N HIS A 155 -1.05 -16.88 27.98
CA HIS A 155 -0.70 -18.31 27.87
C HIS A 155 -1.36 -19.04 29.04
N HIS A 156 -2.21 -20.05 28.74
CA HIS A 156 -2.98 -20.79 29.75
C HIS A 156 -3.71 -19.90 30.79
N ASP A 157 -4.55 -18.97 30.30
CA ASP A 157 -5.27 -17.93 31.08
C ASP A 157 -4.39 -16.90 31.84
N VAL A 158 -3.05 -17.06 31.85
CA VAL A 158 -2.12 -16.10 32.49
C VAL A 158 -1.72 -15.01 31.49
N LYS A 159 -1.87 -13.73 31.86
CA LYS A 159 -1.35 -12.61 31.05
C LYS A 159 0.17 -12.55 31.16
N LEU A 160 0.86 -12.64 30.02
CA LEU A 160 2.31 -12.48 29.92
C LEU A 160 2.70 -11.00 29.84
N GLY A 161 1.94 -10.19 29.10
CA GLY A 161 2.23 -8.77 28.93
C GLY A 161 1.42 -8.09 27.82
N GLU A 162 1.94 -6.98 27.31
CA GLU A 162 1.44 -6.26 26.14
C GLU A 162 2.59 -6.01 25.15
N VAL A 163 2.30 -6.07 23.84
CA VAL A 163 3.25 -5.77 22.77
C VAL A 163 2.64 -4.73 21.83
N GLY A 164 3.46 -3.86 21.27
CA GLY A 164 3.04 -2.98 20.19
C GLY A 164 4.18 -2.37 19.41
N CYS A 165 3.81 -1.58 18.42
CA CYS A 165 4.71 -0.73 17.65
C CYS A 165 4.21 0.71 17.74
N THR A 166 5.12 1.69 17.74
CA THR A 166 4.79 3.13 17.75
C THR A 166 5.88 3.86 16.97
N ASP A 167 5.49 4.62 15.95
CA ASP A 167 6.41 5.32 15.03
C ASP A 167 7.49 4.41 14.42
N GLY A 168 7.15 3.14 14.16
CA GLY A 168 8.07 2.10 13.67
C GLY A 168 8.98 1.48 14.74
N GLN A 169 8.89 1.89 16.01
CA GLN A 169 9.64 1.33 17.12
C GLN A 169 8.82 0.25 17.84
N TRP A 170 9.33 -0.98 17.91
CA TRP A 170 8.71 -2.08 18.64
C TRP A 170 8.95 -1.96 20.16
N TRP A 171 7.98 -2.38 20.95
CA TRP A 171 8.07 -2.39 22.40
C TRP A 171 7.20 -3.49 23.03
N PHE A 172 7.56 -3.90 24.24
CA PHE A 172 6.76 -4.75 25.11
C PHE A 172 6.63 -4.17 26.52
N ILE A 173 5.64 -4.65 27.28
CA ILE A 173 5.41 -4.37 28.70
C ILE A 173 5.13 -5.72 29.38
N PRO A 174 6.05 -6.25 30.22
CA PRO A 174 5.78 -7.45 31.02
C PRO A 174 4.61 -7.27 31.97
N ALA A 175 3.83 -8.33 32.22
CA ALA A 175 2.72 -8.27 33.19
C ALA A 175 3.20 -8.03 34.65
N SER A 176 4.46 -8.35 34.95
CA SER A 176 5.15 -8.02 36.20
C SER A 176 5.56 -6.55 36.33
N SER A 177 5.54 -5.77 35.24
CA SER A 177 5.99 -4.37 35.23
C SER A 177 5.04 -3.45 36.02
N VAL A 178 5.35 -3.24 37.29
CA VAL A 178 4.66 -2.36 38.26
C VAL A 178 4.41 -0.93 37.75
N HIS A 179 5.16 -0.47 36.75
CA HIS A 179 5.07 0.88 36.19
C HIS A 179 4.59 0.93 34.72
N GLN A 180 4.16 -0.21 34.15
CA GLN A 180 3.76 -0.34 32.75
C GLN A 180 4.77 0.27 31.75
N GLN A 181 6.07 0.17 32.07
CA GLN A 181 7.11 0.81 31.29
C GLN A 181 7.36 0.03 30.00
N LYS A 182 7.25 0.71 28.86
CA LYS A 182 7.61 0.17 27.55
C LYS A 182 9.11 -0.12 27.49
N VAL A 183 9.47 -1.38 27.29
CA VAL A 183 10.82 -1.83 26.96
C VAL A 183 10.97 -1.84 25.44
N PRO A 184 11.92 -1.08 24.85
CA PRO A 184 12.11 -1.07 23.40
C PRO A 184 12.78 -2.36 22.91
N CYS A 185 12.40 -2.82 21.72
CA CYS A 185 12.93 -4.04 21.09
C CYS A 185 12.95 -3.88 19.56
N ASN A 186 13.43 -4.90 18.85
CA ASN A 186 13.79 -4.82 17.43
C ASN A 186 12.67 -5.31 16.48
N SER A 187 11.74 -6.16 16.94
CA SER A 187 10.69 -6.75 16.11
C SER A 187 9.51 -7.31 16.92
N ALA A 188 8.43 -7.71 16.25
CA ALA A 188 7.34 -8.47 16.87
C ALA A 188 7.82 -9.77 17.53
N PHE A 189 8.70 -10.53 16.87
CA PHE A 189 9.27 -11.77 17.39
C PHE A 189 10.08 -11.51 18.67
N ASP A 190 10.94 -10.49 18.65
CA ASP A 190 11.76 -10.06 19.79
C ASP A 190 10.89 -9.66 21.00
N ALA A 191 9.78 -8.96 20.75
CA ALA A 191 8.80 -8.57 21.76
C ALA A 191 8.02 -9.76 22.35
N VAL A 192 7.56 -10.70 21.51
CA VAL A 192 6.80 -11.89 21.94
C VAL A 192 7.72 -12.88 22.66
N LEU A 193 8.93 -13.08 22.16
CA LEU A 193 9.97 -13.89 22.82
C LEU A 193 10.31 -13.31 24.20
N SER A 194 10.47 -11.99 24.32
CA SER A 194 10.73 -11.32 25.61
C SER A 194 9.59 -11.49 26.64
N LEU A 195 8.36 -11.79 26.18
CA LEU A 195 7.24 -12.16 27.06
C LEU A 195 7.10 -13.68 27.25
N SER A 196 7.74 -14.50 26.41
CA SER A 196 7.82 -15.96 26.58
C SER A 196 8.83 -16.39 27.65
N ILE A 197 9.77 -15.51 27.98
CA ILE A 197 10.72 -15.71 29.08
C ILE A 197 9.96 -15.50 30.39
N ASP A 198 9.49 -16.60 30.98
CA ASP A 198 8.96 -16.61 32.34
C ASP A 198 10.00 -15.99 33.29
N GLU A 199 9.65 -14.88 33.95
CA GLU A 199 10.47 -14.28 35.03
C GLU A 199 10.58 -15.22 36.24
N ALA A 200 9.80 -16.31 36.24
CA ALA A 200 9.94 -17.45 37.14
C ALA A 200 11.10 -18.40 36.76
N ALA A 201 11.42 -18.54 35.47
CA ALA A 201 12.54 -19.34 34.95
C ALA A 201 13.75 -18.44 34.69
N SER A 202 14.26 -17.84 35.77
CA SER A 202 15.46 -16.98 35.76
C SER A 202 16.62 -17.64 35.00
N CYS A 203 17.50 -16.85 34.38
CA CYS A 203 18.73 -17.36 33.76
C CYS A 203 19.59 -18.15 34.77
N GLU A 204 19.48 -17.84 36.07
CA GLU A 204 20.05 -18.63 37.17
C GLU A 204 19.54 -20.09 37.19
N GLU A 205 18.24 -20.32 36.97
CA GLU A 205 17.67 -21.68 36.89
C GLU A 205 18.05 -22.41 35.60
N LEU A 206 18.28 -21.67 34.50
CA LEU A 206 18.87 -22.24 33.28
C LEU A 206 20.34 -22.65 33.47
N LEU A 207 21.08 -21.98 34.36
CA LEU A 207 22.45 -22.36 34.74
C LEU A 207 22.49 -23.58 35.69
N ASP A 208 21.44 -23.83 36.47
CA ASP A 208 21.28 -25.03 37.31
C ASP A 208 20.85 -26.28 36.51
N LYS A 209 20.32 -26.12 35.29
CA LYS A 209 19.98 -27.25 34.39
C LYS A 209 21.24 -27.91 33.80
N PRO A 210 21.31 -29.25 33.71
CA PRO A 210 22.41 -29.92 33.03
C PRO A 210 22.34 -29.70 31.51
N PHE A 211 23.50 -29.44 30.89
CA PHE A 211 23.66 -29.06 29.48
C PHE A 211 22.91 -29.93 28.46
N ASP A 212 22.79 -31.24 28.70
CA ASP A 212 22.10 -32.19 27.82
C ASP A 212 20.56 -32.06 27.83
N GLN A 213 20.00 -31.25 28.73
CA GLN A 213 18.55 -30.99 28.87
C GLN A 213 18.14 -29.59 28.38
N LEU A 214 19.10 -28.73 28.03
CA LEU A 214 18.84 -27.40 27.48
C LEU A 214 18.53 -27.48 25.98
N THR A 215 17.40 -26.90 25.59
CA THR A 215 17.02 -26.73 24.18
C THR A 215 17.91 -25.69 23.49
N ALA A 216 17.93 -25.71 22.15
CA ALA A 216 18.74 -24.77 21.36
C ALA A 216 18.37 -23.29 21.59
N GLU A 217 17.15 -23.00 22.06
CA GLU A 217 16.71 -21.63 22.36
C GLU A 217 17.09 -21.21 23.79
N GLU A 218 17.00 -22.09 24.80
CA GLU A 218 17.56 -21.84 26.13
C GLU A 218 19.08 -21.60 26.07
N TRP A 219 19.78 -22.34 25.20
CA TRP A 219 21.19 -22.09 24.90
C TRP A 219 21.46 -20.70 24.30
N ARG A 220 20.53 -20.15 23.51
CA ARG A 220 20.66 -18.81 22.92
C ARG A 220 20.47 -17.72 23.97
N ILE A 221 19.49 -17.89 24.87
CA ILE A 221 19.24 -17.01 26.01
C ILE A 221 20.48 -16.96 26.94
N LEU A 222 21.09 -18.10 27.25
CA LEU A 222 22.33 -18.17 28.05
C LEU A 222 23.55 -17.52 27.37
N LEU A 223 23.56 -17.35 26.05
CA LEU A 223 24.65 -16.67 25.32
C LEU A 223 24.50 -15.14 25.31
N GLU A 224 23.31 -14.61 25.58
CA GLU A 224 23.01 -13.17 25.65
C GLU A 224 22.89 -12.66 27.11
N TYR A 225 23.08 -13.53 28.11
CA TYR A 225 23.04 -13.18 29.55
C TYR A 225 24.32 -12.48 30.03
N GLU A 226 24.22 -11.18 30.35
CA GLU A 226 25.19 -10.49 31.22
C GLU A 226 24.76 -10.60 32.69
N PRO A 227 25.56 -11.18 33.59
CA PRO A 227 25.20 -11.31 35.00
C PRO A 227 25.21 -9.94 35.71
N VAL A 228 24.15 -9.65 36.45
CA VAL A 228 24.05 -8.44 37.28
C VAL A 228 25.14 -8.48 38.36
N PRO A 229 26.02 -7.47 38.47
CA PRO A 229 27.10 -7.50 39.45
C PRO A 229 26.53 -7.36 40.88
N GLU A 230 26.58 -8.43 41.67
CA GLU A 230 26.18 -8.43 43.08
C GLU A 230 26.81 -7.25 43.83
N SER A 231 25.99 -6.31 44.29
CA SER A 231 26.42 -5.23 45.18
C SER A 231 26.67 -5.78 46.58
N ARG A 232 27.86 -6.39 46.76
CA ARG A 232 28.36 -6.99 48.01
C ARG A 232 27.86 -6.26 49.26
N GLU A 233 26.94 -6.88 49.99
CA GLU A 233 26.55 -6.43 51.32
C GLU A 233 27.75 -6.55 52.28
N LEU A 234 28.38 -5.41 52.57
CA LEU A 234 29.42 -5.32 53.60
C LEU A 234 28.77 -5.27 54.99
N VAL A 235 28.23 -6.41 55.42
CA VAL A 235 27.86 -6.65 56.82
C VAL A 235 29.14 -6.72 57.66
N VAL A 236 29.55 -5.56 58.18
CA VAL A 236 30.60 -5.46 59.20
C VAL A 236 29.95 -5.44 60.57
N ALA A 237 30.34 -6.39 61.43
CA ALA A 237 29.88 -6.55 62.80
C ALA A 237 30.77 -5.82 63.82
#